data_AF-A0A2U9IPS4-F1
#
_entry.id   AF-A0A2U9IPS4-F1
#
_cell.length_a   1.000
_cell.length_b   1.000
_cell.length_c   1.000
_cell.angle_alpha   90.00
_cell.angle_beta   90.00
_cell.angle_gamma   90.00
#
_symmetry.space_group_name_H-M   'P 1'
#
loop_
_entity.id
_entity.type
_entity.pdbx_description
1 polymer ?
#
loop_
_entity_poly.entity_id
_entity_poly.type
_entity_poly.pdbx_seq_one_letter_code
_entity_poly.pdbx_strand_id
1 'polypeptide(L)'
;MKNAIEPWGVNVPFIYLSIIMFTLGGLSLFLNDPLIGFHGYYMTIGAYSLYFGMIQRLFFPAKKYIYTQLLSLFTLALPLSHYFQAVASLFLIITEIWALKDVKGYGGKFPINLLVLSSPFASFIAWLLFTNYLILIIPIFIYILGVNIGVFVATLRARPLFGYKQIPILILIVLSFFFFKILFPLTLIVYFGILLSKRIKINLTSLTTIGVSLGLAIIVIFFGDYIHAFYLGTMASFFYSCITYSTARYNHGKVFYSNLLLILAYVLRFVNLGLSSIFFPISFLIFLYLIKDNLGIDGIKFGMSRKFLEK
;
A
#
# COMPACT_ATOMS: atom_id res chain seq x y z
N MET A 1 -24.46 -25.72 8.90
CA MET A 1 -23.65 -24.58 8.43
C MET A 1 -23.10 -23.74 9.59
N LYS A 2 -22.42 -24.34 10.59
CA LYS A 2 -21.91 -23.63 11.78
C LYS A 2 -20.54 -22.95 11.59
N ASN A 3 -19.90 -23.14 10.43
CA ASN A 3 -18.54 -22.66 10.12
C ASN A 3 -18.51 -21.72 8.90
N ALA A 4 -19.54 -20.90 8.68
CA ALA A 4 -19.44 -19.85 7.68
C ALA A 4 -18.46 -18.79 8.22
N ILE A 5 -17.35 -18.57 7.52
CA ILE A 5 -16.43 -17.48 7.84
C ILE A 5 -17.22 -16.18 7.66
N GLU A 6 -17.55 -15.49 8.75
CA GLU A 6 -18.19 -14.19 8.67
C GLU A 6 -17.14 -13.15 8.23
N PRO A 7 -17.25 -12.60 7.01
CA PRO A 7 -16.36 -11.54 6.57
C PRO A 7 -16.72 -10.23 7.29
N TRP A 8 -15.74 -9.35 7.43
CA TRP A 8 -15.99 -7.95 7.76
C TRP A 8 -14.99 -7.04 7.04
N GLY A 9 -15.35 -5.77 6.88
CA GLY A 9 -14.56 -4.77 6.15
C GLY A 9 -13.39 -4.24 6.95
N VAL A 10 -12.47 -5.13 7.35
CA VAL A 10 -11.31 -4.79 8.19
C VAL A 10 -10.48 -3.65 7.61
N ASN A 11 -10.40 -3.49 6.29
CA ASN A 11 -9.65 -2.39 5.66
C ASN A 11 -10.29 -1.01 5.84
N VAL A 12 -11.61 -0.91 6.06
CA VAL A 12 -12.32 0.37 6.08
C VAL A 12 -11.86 1.26 7.25
N PRO A 13 -11.78 0.78 8.51
CA PRO A 13 -11.19 1.54 9.61
C PRO A 13 -9.76 2.03 9.33
N PHE A 14 -8.93 1.22 8.68
CA PHE A 14 -7.57 1.60 8.32
C PHE A 14 -7.51 2.66 7.23
N ILE A 15 -8.46 2.67 6.28
CA ILE A 15 -8.59 3.76 5.31
C ILE A 15 -8.96 5.06 6.02
N TYR A 16 -9.87 5.03 7.00
CA TYR A 16 -10.16 6.22 7.81
C TYR A 16 -8.96 6.71 8.61
N LEU A 17 -8.20 5.80 9.22
CA LEU A 17 -6.95 6.16 9.90
C LEU A 17 -5.95 6.82 8.93
N SER A 18 -5.83 6.29 7.71
CA SER A 18 -5.00 6.89 6.66
C SER A 18 -5.42 8.32 6.31
N ILE A 19 -6.73 8.57 6.16
CA ILE A 19 -7.27 9.91 5.90
C ILE A 19 -6.91 10.87 7.04
N ILE A 20 -7.12 10.46 8.29
CA ILE A 20 -6.80 11.27 9.47
C ILE A 20 -5.31 11.59 9.50
N MET A 21 -4.45 10.59 9.34
CA MET A 21 -3.00 10.76 9.42
C MET A 21 -2.44 11.60 8.28
N PHE A 22 -2.92 11.43 7.04
CA PHE A 22 -2.53 12.33 5.94
C PHE A 22 -3.01 13.75 6.16
N THR A 23 -4.21 13.95 6.73
CA THR A 23 -4.72 15.28 7.05
C THR A 23 -3.87 15.95 8.12
N LEU A 24 -3.54 15.25 9.20
CA LEU A 24 -2.65 15.74 10.26
C LEU A 24 -1.25 16.05 9.72
N GLY A 25 -0.69 15.18 8.87
CA GLY A 25 0.58 15.42 8.20
C GLY A 25 0.53 16.63 7.26
N GLY A 26 -0.57 16.86 6.56
CA GLY A 26 -0.78 18.08 5.77
C GLY A 26 -0.84 19.34 6.63
N LEU A 27 -1.68 19.33 7.67
CA LEU A 27 -1.85 20.45 8.61
C LEU A 27 -0.55 20.79 9.35
N SER A 28 0.29 19.80 9.66
CA SER A 28 1.58 20.03 10.32
C SER A 28 2.51 20.99 9.57
N LEU A 29 2.41 21.04 8.24
CA LEU A 29 3.22 21.94 7.42
C LEU A 29 2.77 23.40 7.53
N PHE A 30 1.51 23.65 7.90
CA PHE A 30 0.94 24.99 8.04
C PHE A 30 1.03 25.53 9.47
N LEU A 31 0.98 24.63 10.46
CA LEU A 31 0.91 25.02 11.86
C LEU A 31 2.26 25.40 12.46
N ASN A 32 3.39 25.13 11.76
CA ASN A 32 4.77 25.46 12.20
C ASN A 32 5.08 25.11 13.67
N ASP A 33 4.38 24.12 14.21
CA ASP A 33 4.46 23.76 15.62
C ASP A 33 5.50 22.65 15.80
N PRO A 34 6.56 22.84 16.61
CA PRO A 34 7.55 21.81 16.91
C PRO A 34 6.94 20.53 17.52
N LEU A 35 5.79 20.62 18.19
CA LEU A 35 5.05 19.47 18.72
C LEU A 35 4.27 18.69 17.64
N ILE A 36 3.95 19.36 16.53
CA ILE A 36 3.22 18.81 15.37
C ILE A 36 4.20 18.58 14.19
N GLY A 37 5.49 18.92 14.34
CA GLY A 37 6.56 18.95 13.32
C GLY A 37 7.00 17.58 12.78
N PHE A 38 6.08 16.64 12.65
CA PHE A 38 6.30 15.27 12.22
C PHE A 38 5.57 14.96 10.92
N HIS A 39 5.55 15.89 9.95
CA HIS A 39 4.95 15.69 8.62
C HIS A 39 5.27 14.29 8.07
N GLY A 40 6.56 13.96 7.98
CA GLY A 40 7.01 12.65 7.47
C GLY A 40 6.44 11.48 8.26
N TYR A 41 6.38 11.57 9.58
CA TYR A 41 5.89 10.49 10.45
C TYR A 41 4.39 10.26 10.28
N TYR A 42 3.57 11.31 10.27
CA TYR A 42 2.13 11.20 10.03
C TYR A 42 1.84 10.66 8.63
N MET A 43 2.56 11.15 7.62
CA MET A 43 2.44 10.62 6.27
C MET A 43 2.82 9.14 6.21
N THR A 44 3.87 8.72 6.92
CA THR A 44 4.25 7.31 6.98
C THR A 44 3.20 6.47 7.74
N ILE A 45 2.68 6.90 8.88
CA ILE A 45 1.59 6.17 9.56
C ILE A 45 0.36 6.06 8.65
N GLY A 46 0.02 7.11 7.91
CA GLY A 46 -1.06 7.08 6.93
C GLY A 46 -0.85 6.05 5.82
N ALA A 47 0.39 5.92 5.32
CA ALA A 47 0.77 4.89 4.35
C ALA A 47 0.72 3.48 4.94
N TYR A 48 1.24 3.29 6.16
CA TYR A 48 1.18 2.02 6.89
C TYR A 48 -0.25 1.61 7.22
N SER A 49 -1.15 2.57 7.40
CA SER A 49 -2.58 2.30 7.61
C SER A 49 -3.19 1.64 6.37
N LEU A 50 -2.98 2.20 5.17
CA LEU A 50 -3.41 1.55 3.92
C LEU A 50 -2.79 0.17 3.75
N TYR A 51 -1.48 0.06 4.03
CA TYR A 51 -0.75 -1.20 3.98
C TYR A 51 -1.37 -2.29 4.88
N PHE A 52 -1.56 -2.00 6.17
CA PHE A 52 -2.08 -2.95 7.16
C PHE A 52 -3.51 -3.36 6.84
N GLY A 53 -4.38 -2.38 6.55
CA GLY A 53 -5.77 -2.65 6.21
C GLY A 53 -5.89 -3.55 4.99
N MET A 54 -5.03 -3.36 3.99
CA MET A 54 -5.07 -4.16 2.76
C MET A 54 -4.46 -5.55 2.92
N ILE A 55 -3.41 -5.74 3.75
CA ILE A 55 -2.98 -7.10 4.14
C ILE A 55 -4.11 -7.84 4.83
N GLN A 56 -4.70 -7.22 5.86
CA GLN A 56 -5.71 -7.88 6.67
C GLN A 56 -6.94 -8.24 5.83
N ARG A 57 -7.31 -7.39 4.86
CA ARG A 57 -8.40 -7.72 3.92
C ARG A 57 -8.07 -8.84 2.96
N LEU A 58 -6.87 -8.86 2.37
CA LEU A 58 -6.54 -9.82 1.31
C LEU A 58 -6.41 -11.24 1.84
N PHE A 59 -5.92 -11.41 3.06
CA PHE A 59 -5.62 -12.73 3.60
C PHE A 59 -6.49 -13.11 4.78
N PHE A 60 -6.99 -12.14 5.55
CA PHE A 60 -7.55 -12.38 6.88
C PHE A 60 -8.91 -11.68 7.12
N PRO A 61 -9.88 -11.63 6.19
CA PRO A 61 -11.09 -10.81 6.35
C PRO A 61 -12.11 -11.33 7.39
N ALA A 62 -11.78 -12.36 8.15
CA ALA A 62 -12.68 -13.05 9.06
C ALA A 62 -12.82 -12.34 10.41
N LYS A 63 -14.04 -12.27 10.96
CA LYS A 63 -14.30 -11.73 12.31
C LYS A 63 -13.59 -12.50 13.43
N LYS A 64 -13.21 -13.76 13.22
CA LYS A 64 -12.43 -14.55 14.19
C LYS A 64 -11.13 -13.85 14.61
N TYR A 65 -10.54 -13.03 13.72
CA TYR A 65 -9.30 -12.30 13.98
C TYR A 65 -9.50 -10.86 14.48
N ILE A 66 -10.75 -10.48 14.84
CA ILE A 66 -11.10 -9.08 15.12
C ILE A 66 -10.25 -8.45 16.23
N TYR A 67 -9.91 -9.21 17.28
CA TYR A 67 -9.12 -8.69 18.39
C TYR A 67 -7.72 -8.29 17.95
N THR A 68 -7.02 -9.15 17.19
CA THR A 68 -5.66 -8.83 16.72
C THR A 68 -5.68 -7.75 15.65
N GLN A 69 -6.73 -7.69 14.83
CA GLN A 69 -6.95 -6.63 13.84
C GLN A 69 -7.16 -5.27 14.51
N LEU A 70 -8.01 -5.20 15.55
CA LEU A 70 -8.25 -3.97 16.32
C LEU A 70 -7.02 -3.55 17.13
N LEU A 71 -6.30 -4.49 17.75
CA LEU A 71 -5.05 -4.19 18.44
C LEU A 71 -4.01 -3.61 17.49
N SER A 72 -3.89 -4.18 16.28
CA SER A 72 -3.02 -3.64 15.22
C SER A 72 -3.46 -2.24 14.79
N LEU A 73 -4.77 -1.99 14.63
CA LEU A 73 -5.31 -0.67 14.30
C LEU A 73 -5.01 0.37 15.39
N PHE A 74 -5.33 0.07 16.65
CA PHE A 74 -5.19 1.01 17.77
C PHE A 74 -3.73 1.33 18.03
N THR A 75 -2.85 0.33 18.03
CA THR A 75 -1.41 0.57 18.23
C THR A 75 -0.79 1.33 17.06
N LEU A 76 -1.19 1.06 15.82
CA LEU A 76 -0.76 1.84 14.66
C LEU A 76 -1.19 3.31 14.76
N ALA A 77 -2.40 3.54 15.27
CA ALA A 77 -3.00 4.86 15.39
C ALA A 77 -2.35 5.77 16.42
N LEU A 78 -1.52 5.26 17.34
CA LEU A 78 -0.86 6.04 18.38
C LEU A 78 0.48 6.63 17.87
N PRO A 79 0.55 7.93 17.53
CA PRO A 79 1.75 8.52 16.95
C PRO A 79 2.71 9.02 18.05
N LEU A 80 2.80 8.32 19.19
CA LEU A 80 3.61 8.75 20.34
C LEU A 80 5.07 8.29 20.23
N SER A 81 5.29 7.08 19.73
CA SER A 81 6.62 6.49 19.57
C SER A 81 6.57 5.37 18.55
N HIS A 82 7.63 5.23 17.75
CA HIS A 82 7.75 4.21 16.71
C HIS A 82 7.63 2.78 17.23
N TYR A 83 7.84 2.56 18.54
CA TYR A 83 7.62 1.27 19.17
C TYR A 83 6.14 0.83 19.13
N PHE A 84 5.18 1.75 19.14
CA PHE A 84 3.76 1.40 18.97
C PHE A 84 3.50 0.82 17.57
N GLN A 85 4.16 1.35 16.54
CA GLN A 85 4.06 0.83 15.17
C GLN A 85 4.79 -0.52 15.01
N ALA A 86 5.87 -0.74 15.75
CA ALA A 86 6.47 -2.07 15.87
C ALA A 86 5.49 -3.07 16.51
N VAL A 87 4.86 -2.70 17.64
CA VAL A 87 3.82 -3.54 18.29
C VAL A 87 2.63 -3.79 17.34
N ALA A 88 2.21 -2.79 16.56
CA ALA A 88 1.18 -2.95 15.56
C ALA A 88 1.55 -3.99 14.50
N SER A 89 2.82 -3.98 14.06
CA SER A 89 3.39 -4.98 13.13
C SER A 89 3.43 -6.36 13.77
N LEU A 90 3.71 -6.46 15.07
CA LEU A 90 3.68 -7.73 15.80
C LEU A 90 2.27 -8.34 15.83
N PHE A 91 1.24 -7.54 16.11
CA PHE A 91 -0.15 -8.01 16.04
C PHE A 91 -0.56 -8.42 14.62
N LEU A 92 -0.04 -7.74 13.60
CA LEU A 92 -0.23 -8.14 12.20
C LEU A 92 0.42 -9.50 11.91
N ILE A 93 1.66 -9.74 12.37
CA ILE A 93 2.36 -11.03 12.26
C ILE A 93 1.58 -12.15 12.97
N ILE A 94 1.09 -11.90 14.18
CA ILE A 94 0.29 -12.86 14.94
C ILE A 94 -0.96 -13.25 14.14
N THR A 95 -1.65 -12.26 13.57
CA THR A 95 -2.83 -12.47 12.71
C THR A 95 -2.48 -13.32 11.49
N GLU A 96 -1.35 -13.02 10.84
CA GLU A 96 -0.88 -13.76 9.67
C GLU A 96 -0.57 -15.22 10.00
N ILE A 97 0.22 -15.48 11.06
CA ILE A 97 0.56 -16.84 11.47
C ILE A 97 -0.69 -17.63 11.84
N TRP A 98 -1.64 -17.02 12.56
CA TRP A 98 -2.87 -17.67 12.96
C TRP A 98 -3.70 -18.07 11.75
N ALA A 99 -3.90 -17.16 10.81
CA ALA A 99 -4.70 -17.45 9.63
C ALA A 99 -4.02 -18.42 8.66
N LEU A 100 -2.69 -18.38 8.51
CA LEU A 100 -1.95 -19.39 7.74
C LEU A 100 -2.10 -20.80 8.34
N LYS A 101 -2.13 -20.92 9.67
CA LYS A 101 -2.42 -22.19 10.34
C LYS A 101 -3.84 -22.66 10.05
N ASP A 102 -4.82 -21.77 10.12
CA ASP A 102 -6.21 -22.08 9.81
C ASP A 102 -6.37 -22.56 8.35
N VAL A 103 -5.81 -21.85 7.37
CA VAL A 103 -5.88 -22.23 5.94
C VAL A 103 -5.28 -23.61 5.69
N LYS A 104 -4.15 -23.93 6.32
CA LYS A 104 -3.55 -25.28 6.24
C LYS A 104 -4.45 -26.33 6.87
N GLY A 105 -5.06 -26.04 8.02
CA GLY A 105 -6.01 -26.92 8.70
C GLY A 105 -7.26 -27.20 7.86
N TYR A 106 -7.69 -26.25 7.03
CA TYR A 106 -8.82 -26.43 6.10
C TYR A 106 -8.43 -27.15 4.79
N GLY A 107 -7.18 -27.58 4.63
CA GLY A 107 -6.70 -28.24 3.41
C GLY A 107 -6.55 -27.30 2.20
N GLY A 108 -6.57 -25.98 2.43
CA GLY A 108 -6.44 -24.99 1.37
C GLY A 108 -5.02 -24.92 0.80
N LYS A 109 -4.90 -24.84 -0.54
CA LYS A 109 -3.63 -24.50 -1.20
C LYS A 109 -3.45 -22.98 -1.21
N PHE A 110 -2.61 -22.47 -0.30
CA PHE A 110 -2.30 -21.04 -0.24
C PHE A 110 -1.23 -20.67 -1.30
N PRO A 111 -1.48 -19.71 -2.21
CA PRO A 111 -0.46 -19.27 -3.15
C PRO A 111 0.65 -18.53 -2.38
N ILE A 112 1.88 -19.06 -2.45
CA ILE A 112 3.02 -18.50 -1.73
C ILE A 112 3.46 -17.21 -2.43
N ASN A 113 2.91 -16.08 -1.99
CA ASN A 113 3.39 -14.75 -2.35
C ASN A 113 4.46 -14.32 -1.33
N LEU A 114 5.72 -14.67 -1.57
CA LEU A 114 6.84 -14.42 -0.67
C LEU A 114 7.01 -12.94 -0.36
N LEU A 115 6.79 -12.06 -1.35
CA LEU A 115 6.84 -10.62 -1.12
C LEU A 115 5.81 -10.24 -0.07
N VAL A 116 4.54 -10.58 -0.29
CA VAL A 116 3.49 -10.13 0.63
C VAL A 116 3.65 -10.72 2.03
N LEU A 117 3.95 -12.02 2.15
CA LEU A 117 4.13 -12.71 3.44
C LEU A 117 5.38 -12.26 4.21
N SER A 118 6.44 -11.80 3.51
CA SER A 118 7.62 -11.27 4.20
C SER A 118 7.44 -9.83 4.69
N SER A 119 6.46 -9.10 4.15
CA SER A 119 6.30 -7.67 4.45
C SER A 119 5.97 -7.35 5.91
N PRO A 120 5.13 -8.08 6.66
CA PRO A 120 4.86 -7.76 8.07
C PRO A 120 6.08 -7.96 8.97
N PHE A 121 6.90 -8.98 8.68
CA PHE A 121 8.16 -9.21 9.37
C PHE A 121 9.16 -8.10 9.08
N ALA A 122 9.28 -7.70 7.81
CA ALA A 122 10.09 -6.55 7.44
C ALA A 122 9.59 -5.26 8.10
N SER A 123 8.27 -5.09 8.24
CA SER A 123 7.64 -3.95 8.94
C SER A 123 8.05 -3.89 10.41
N PHE A 124 7.96 -5.02 11.12
CA PHE A 124 8.36 -5.11 12.52
C PHE A 124 9.84 -4.72 12.71
N ILE A 125 10.72 -5.29 11.89
CA ILE A 125 12.17 -4.99 11.94
C ILE A 125 12.43 -3.52 11.60
N ALA A 126 11.80 -3.00 10.55
CA ALA A 126 11.98 -1.62 10.10
C ALA A 126 11.56 -0.60 11.17
N TRP A 127 10.45 -0.86 11.89
CA TRP A 127 10.02 0.01 12.98
C TRP A 127 10.92 -0.09 14.21
N LEU A 128 11.42 -1.28 14.55
CA LEU A 128 12.39 -1.43 15.65
C LEU A 128 13.72 -0.72 15.37
N LEU A 129 14.16 -0.71 14.11
CA LEU A 129 15.40 -0.08 13.66
C LEU A 129 15.17 1.31 13.08
N PHE A 130 14.05 1.96 13.41
CA PHE A 130 13.67 3.22 12.80
C PHE A 130 14.65 4.35 13.17
N THR A 131 15.54 4.66 12.23
CA THR A 131 16.47 5.79 12.30
C THR A 131 16.25 6.79 11.16
N ASN A 132 15.65 6.33 10.05
CA ASN A 132 15.35 7.12 8.86
C ASN A 132 14.12 6.54 8.14
N TYR A 133 13.30 7.40 7.54
CA TYR A 133 12.15 7.04 6.69
C TYR A 133 12.48 6.09 5.53
N LEU A 134 13.71 6.07 5.02
CA LEU A 134 14.12 5.11 3.99
C LEU A 134 13.95 3.65 4.43
N ILE A 135 14.18 3.36 5.71
CA ILE A 135 14.03 2.00 6.26
C ILE A 135 12.56 1.57 6.22
N LEU A 136 11.65 2.51 6.43
CA LEU A 136 10.20 2.28 6.43
C LEU A 136 9.61 2.11 5.02
N ILE A 137 10.33 2.54 3.99
CA ILE A 137 9.93 2.33 2.59
C ILE A 137 9.99 0.85 2.22
N ILE A 138 10.98 0.12 2.71
CA ILE A 138 11.26 -1.28 2.36
C ILE A 138 10.04 -2.20 2.56
N PRO A 139 9.42 -2.30 3.74
CA PRO A 139 8.27 -3.18 3.94
C PRO A 139 7.07 -2.81 3.05
N ILE A 140 6.80 -1.51 2.87
CA ILE A 140 5.77 -1.05 1.95
C ILE A 140 6.11 -1.46 0.51
N PHE A 141 7.38 -1.32 0.10
CA PHE A 141 7.83 -1.63 -1.25
C PHE A 141 7.70 -3.12 -1.56
N ILE A 142 8.12 -3.98 -0.62
CA ILE A 142 7.90 -5.43 -0.68
C ILE A 142 6.40 -5.72 -0.88
N TYR A 143 5.54 -5.13 -0.05
CA TYR A 143 4.10 -5.36 -0.11
C TYR A 143 3.47 -4.95 -1.45
N ILE A 144 3.69 -3.70 -1.88
CA ILE A 144 3.01 -3.13 -3.05
C ILE A 144 3.39 -3.86 -4.33
N LEU A 145 4.67 -4.26 -4.49
CA LEU A 145 5.09 -5.07 -5.63
C LEU A 145 4.45 -6.46 -5.58
N GLY A 146 4.40 -7.08 -4.40
CA GLY A 146 3.82 -8.40 -4.20
C GLY A 146 2.33 -8.48 -4.54
N VAL A 147 1.52 -7.53 -4.04
CA VAL A 147 0.07 -7.55 -4.30
C VAL A 147 -0.26 -7.15 -5.73
N ASN A 148 0.46 -6.20 -6.31
CA ASN A 148 0.15 -5.74 -7.66
C ASN A 148 0.51 -6.74 -8.76
N ILE A 149 1.28 -7.80 -8.45
CA ILE A 149 1.37 -8.97 -9.35
C ILE A 149 -0.03 -9.49 -9.67
N GLY A 150 -0.90 -9.65 -8.67
CA GLY A 150 -2.27 -10.13 -8.89
C GLY A 150 -3.12 -9.18 -9.73
N VAL A 151 -2.98 -7.86 -9.51
CA VAL A 151 -3.68 -6.83 -10.29
C VAL A 151 -3.23 -6.88 -11.75
N PHE A 152 -1.92 -6.84 -12.00
CA PHE A 152 -1.37 -6.87 -13.35
C PHE A 152 -1.64 -8.20 -14.07
N VAL A 153 -1.54 -9.34 -13.39
CA VAL A 153 -1.93 -10.64 -13.96
C VAL A 153 -3.36 -10.59 -14.48
N ALA A 154 -4.27 -9.99 -13.70
CA ALA A 154 -5.66 -9.96 -14.08
C ALA A 154 -6.01 -8.86 -15.11
N THR A 155 -5.33 -7.71 -15.09
CA THR A 155 -5.62 -6.58 -15.99
C THR A 155 -4.83 -6.65 -17.31
N LEU A 156 -3.59 -7.13 -17.26
CA LEU A 156 -2.68 -7.24 -18.41
C LEU A 156 -2.62 -8.65 -19.00
N ARG A 157 -3.29 -9.63 -18.37
CA ARG A 157 -3.15 -11.06 -18.70
C ARG A 157 -1.68 -11.54 -18.61
N ALA A 158 -0.91 -10.92 -17.73
CA ALA A 158 0.47 -11.31 -17.45
C ALA A 158 0.50 -12.67 -16.72
N ARG A 159 1.65 -13.36 -16.75
CA ARG A 159 1.82 -14.60 -15.98
C ARG A 159 2.08 -14.27 -14.50
N PRO A 160 1.48 -15.02 -13.56
CA PRO A 160 1.73 -14.80 -12.15
C PRO A 160 3.19 -15.10 -11.77
N LEU A 161 3.75 -14.17 -11.00
CA LEU A 161 5.06 -14.26 -10.36
C LEU A 161 4.85 -14.61 -8.89
N PHE A 162 4.84 -15.90 -8.56
CA PHE A 162 4.72 -16.39 -7.18
C PHE A 162 5.86 -17.35 -6.84
N GLY A 163 6.07 -17.55 -5.54
CA GLY A 163 7.10 -18.42 -4.99
C GLY A 163 8.51 -17.94 -5.30
N TYR A 164 9.42 -18.89 -5.54
CA TYR A 164 10.86 -18.66 -5.72
C TYR A 164 11.22 -17.63 -6.80
N LYS A 165 10.35 -17.43 -7.80
CA LYS A 165 10.56 -16.43 -8.86
C LYS A 165 10.54 -14.98 -8.35
N GLN A 166 10.05 -14.75 -7.13
CA GLN A 166 10.04 -13.45 -6.47
C GLN A 166 11.34 -13.15 -5.71
N ILE A 167 12.21 -14.16 -5.50
CA ILE A 167 13.47 -14.02 -4.74
C ILE A 167 14.39 -12.93 -5.33
N PRO A 168 14.59 -12.82 -6.66
CA PRO A 168 15.44 -11.76 -7.20
C PRO A 168 14.94 -10.36 -6.85
N ILE A 169 13.62 -10.13 -6.92
CA ILE A 169 13.00 -8.86 -6.55
C ILE A 169 13.16 -8.61 -5.05
N LEU A 170 12.93 -9.63 -4.21
CA LEU A 170 13.08 -9.52 -2.76
C LEU A 170 14.52 -9.16 -2.37
N ILE A 171 15.52 -9.80 -2.99
CA ILE A 171 16.94 -9.50 -2.76
C ILE A 171 17.26 -8.04 -3.11
N LEU A 172 16.79 -7.57 -4.27
CA LEU A 172 17.01 -6.17 -4.67
C LEU A 172 16.39 -5.18 -3.68
N ILE A 173 15.20 -5.47 -3.17
CA ILE A 173 14.54 -4.62 -2.16
C ILE A 173 15.30 -4.64 -0.83
N VAL A 174 15.74 -5.81 -0.36
CA VAL A 174 16.52 -5.91 0.88
C VAL A 174 17.86 -5.20 0.75
N LEU A 175 18.57 -5.37 -0.37
CA LEU A 175 19.81 -4.64 -0.65
C LEU A 175 19.59 -3.12 -0.76
N SER A 176 18.38 -2.69 -1.13
CA SER A 176 18.00 -1.28 -1.16
C SER A 176 18.10 -0.62 0.22
N PHE A 177 18.15 -1.38 1.32
CA PHE A 177 18.47 -0.86 2.65
C PHE A 177 19.80 -0.09 2.66
N PHE A 178 20.82 -0.62 1.97
CA PHE A 178 22.16 -0.03 1.93
C PHE A 178 22.38 0.86 0.72
N PHE A 179 21.82 0.48 -0.44
CA PHE A 179 22.07 1.16 -1.72
C PHE A 179 20.79 1.69 -2.37
N PHE A 180 19.91 2.31 -1.57
CA PHE A 180 18.57 2.72 -1.98
C PHE A 180 18.55 3.51 -3.29
N LYS A 181 19.46 4.47 -3.45
CA LYS A 181 19.49 5.40 -4.58
C LYS A 181 19.54 4.72 -5.95
N ILE A 182 20.29 3.63 -6.06
CA ILE A 182 20.49 2.89 -7.31
C ILE A 182 19.51 1.72 -7.39
N LEU A 183 19.28 1.04 -6.26
CA LEU A 183 18.50 -0.18 -6.24
C LEU A 183 16.98 0.06 -6.31
N PHE A 184 16.48 1.21 -5.89
CA PHE A 184 15.07 1.57 -6.05
C PHE A 184 14.61 1.56 -7.52
N PRO A 185 15.21 2.35 -8.44
CA PRO A 185 14.86 2.29 -9.85
C PRO A 185 15.16 0.92 -10.48
N LEU A 186 16.30 0.32 -10.15
CA LEU A 186 16.68 -0.99 -10.68
C LEU A 186 15.65 -2.07 -10.32
N THR A 187 15.13 -2.05 -9.09
CA THR A 187 14.08 -2.98 -8.65
C THR A 187 12.83 -2.85 -9.51
N LEU A 188 12.38 -1.63 -9.82
CA LEU A 188 11.21 -1.40 -10.66
C LEU A 188 11.44 -1.82 -12.11
N ILE A 189 12.64 -1.55 -12.66
CA ILE A 189 13.03 -2.00 -14.00
C ILE A 189 12.98 -3.53 -14.08
N VAL A 190 13.59 -4.23 -13.12
CA VAL A 190 13.58 -5.70 -13.07
C VAL A 190 12.15 -6.22 -12.87
N TYR A 191 11.38 -5.64 -11.95
CA TYR A 191 10.00 -6.03 -11.69
C TYR A 191 9.13 -5.95 -12.95
N PHE A 192 9.13 -4.80 -13.64
CA PHE A 192 8.33 -4.64 -14.85
C PHE A 192 8.91 -5.40 -16.05
N GLY A 193 10.22 -5.53 -16.16
CA GLY A 193 10.86 -6.34 -17.20
C GLY A 193 10.43 -7.81 -17.16
N ILE A 194 10.36 -8.41 -15.96
CA ILE A 194 9.88 -9.78 -15.80
C ILE A 194 8.37 -9.84 -16.10
N LEU A 195 7.59 -8.88 -15.57
CA LEU A 195 6.14 -8.87 -15.69
C LEU A 195 5.66 -8.64 -17.14
N LEU A 196 6.40 -7.84 -17.92
CA LEU A 196 6.07 -7.45 -19.29
C LEU A 196 6.76 -8.30 -20.39
N SER A 197 7.44 -9.38 -20.00
CA SER A 197 8.23 -10.24 -20.92
C SER A 197 7.43 -10.96 -22.03
N LYS A 198 6.10 -10.81 -22.10
CA LYS A 198 5.23 -11.44 -23.11
C LYS A 198 4.25 -10.43 -23.71
N ARG A 199 3.67 -10.76 -24.88
CA ARG A 199 2.64 -9.94 -25.54
C ARG A 199 1.47 -9.68 -24.58
N ILE A 200 1.29 -8.42 -24.22
CA ILE A 200 0.32 -7.96 -23.22
C ILE A 200 -0.61 -6.94 -23.88
N LYS A 201 -1.90 -6.99 -23.52
CA LYS A 201 -2.86 -5.94 -23.86
C LYS A 201 -2.86 -4.92 -22.72
N ILE A 202 -2.19 -3.79 -22.93
CA ILE A 202 -2.07 -2.73 -21.93
C ILE A 202 -3.34 -1.89 -21.91
N ASN A 203 -3.91 -1.67 -20.72
CA ASN A 203 -4.98 -0.69 -20.51
C ASN A 203 -4.42 0.62 -19.94
N LEU A 204 -5.17 1.71 -20.03
CA LEU A 204 -4.70 3.05 -19.64
C LEU A 204 -4.31 3.14 -18.15
N THR A 205 -5.08 2.51 -17.25
CA THR A 205 -4.75 2.48 -15.82
C THR A 205 -3.42 1.79 -15.55
N SER A 206 -3.17 0.62 -16.16
CA SER A 206 -1.91 -0.09 -16.02
C SER A 206 -0.76 0.68 -16.67
N LEU A 207 -0.98 1.28 -17.85
CA LEU A 207 0.02 2.12 -18.51
C LEU A 207 0.43 3.29 -17.61
N THR A 208 -0.54 4.03 -17.07
CA THR A 208 -0.25 5.16 -16.18
C THR A 208 0.38 4.71 -14.87
N THR A 209 -0.06 3.59 -14.27
CA THR A 209 0.56 3.06 -13.05
C THR A 209 2.04 2.71 -13.28
N ILE A 210 2.35 2.02 -14.39
CA ILE A 210 3.73 1.67 -14.77
C ILE A 210 4.52 2.94 -15.07
N GLY A 211 3.98 3.82 -15.92
CA GLY A 211 4.66 5.03 -16.37
C GLY A 211 4.97 6.00 -15.24
N VAL A 212 4.04 6.22 -14.31
CA VAL A 212 4.25 7.07 -13.13
C VAL A 212 5.29 6.47 -12.21
N SER A 213 5.15 5.19 -11.83
CA SER A 213 6.06 4.56 -10.88
C SER A 213 7.49 4.43 -11.41
N LEU A 214 7.65 3.93 -12.64
CA LEU A 214 8.96 3.77 -13.26
C LEU A 214 9.54 5.13 -13.67
N GLY A 215 8.71 6.02 -14.22
CA GLY A 215 9.13 7.34 -14.66
C GLY A 215 9.67 8.18 -13.50
N LEU A 216 8.95 8.26 -12.38
CA LEU A 216 9.43 9.00 -11.22
C LEU A 216 10.64 8.34 -10.55
N ALA A 217 10.73 7.00 -10.56
CA ALA A 217 11.92 6.29 -10.08
C ALA A 217 13.17 6.52 -10.94
N ILE A 218 13.03 6.81 -12.23
CA ILE A 218 14.15 7.20 -13.09
C ILE A 218 14.48 8.69 -12.90
N ILE A 219 13.45 9.54 -12.91
CA ILE A 219 13.61 11.00 -12.76
C ILE A 219 14.33 11.35 -11.46
N VAL A 220 14.05 10.63 -10.37
CA VAL A 220 14.70 10.91 -9.07
C VAL A 220 16.21 10.73 -9.07
N ILE A 221 16.79 10.00 -10.02
CA ILE A 221 18.25 9.91 -10.19
C ILE A 221 18.84 11.29 -10.47
N PHE A 222 18.09 12.16 -11.16
CA PHE A 222 18.50 13.52 -11.49
C PHE A 222 18.12 14.53 -10.40
N PHE A 223 16.94 14.38 -9.79
CA PHE A 223 16.39 15.36 -8.83
C PHE A 223 16.69 15.05 -7.34
N GLY A 224 17.11 13.83 -7.00
CA GLY A 224 17.64 13.46 -5.68
C GLY A 224 16.62 13.17 -4.57
N ASP A 225 15.32 13.41 -4.75
CA ASP A 225 14.29 13.19 -3.71
C ASP A 225 13.59 11.81 -3.78
N TYR A 226 14.29 10.81 -3.24
CA TYR A 226 13.90 9.40 -3.24
C TYR A 226 12.66 9.08 -2.40
N ILE A 227 12.45 9.80 -1.30
CA ILE A 227 11.33 9.56 -0.39
C ILE A 227 10.03 9.93 -1.12
N HIS A 228 9.96 11.14 -1.67
CA HIS A 228 8.74 11.59 -2.35
C HIS A 228 8.52 10.86 -3.68
N ALA A 229 9.58 10.50 -4.39
CA ALA A 229 9.47 9.66 -5.59
C ALA A 229 8.86 8.29 -5.27
N PHE A 230 9.24 7.68 -4.14
CA PHE A 230 8.62 6.44 -3.69
C PHE A 230 7.16 6.64 -3.28
N TYR A 231 6.86 7.59 -2.38
CA TYR A 231 5.51 7.75 -1.84
C TYR A 231 4.50 8.21 -2.89
N LEU A 232 4.85 9.20 -3.72
CA LEU A 232 3.97 9.72 -4.77
C LEU A 232 3.98 8.83 -6.01
N GLY A 233 5.16 8.39 -6.46
CA GLY A 233 5.28 7.66 -7.72
C GLY A 233 4.92 6.19 -7.63
N THR A 234 5.44 5.50 -6.62
CA THR A 234 5.29 4.05 -6.50
C THR A 234 4.16 3.69 -5.55
N MET A 235 4.22 4.10 -4.29
CA MET A 235 3.25 3.70 -3.27
C MET A 235 1.83 4.14 -3.64
N ALA A 236 1.60 5.44 -3.86
CA ALA A 236 0.25 5.95 -4.13
C ALA A 236 -0.33 5.35 -5.42
N SER A 237 0.43 5.34 -6.52
CA SER A 237 -0.02 4.73 -7.79
C SER A 237 -0.40 3.25 -7.65
N PHE A 238 0.42 2.46 -6.94
CA PHE A 238 0.16 1.04 -6.72
C PHE A 238 -1.02 0.83 -5.75
N PHE A 239 -1.15 1.62 -4.69
CA PHE A 239 -2.29 1.54 -3.78
C PHE A 239 -3.60 1.93 -4.45
N TYR A 240 -3.64 3.05 -5.18
CA TYR A 240 -4.86 3.48 -5.86
C TYR A 240 -5.34 2.44 -6.87
N SER A 241 -4.42 1.85 -7.64
CA SER A 241 -4.73 0.77 -8.57
C SER A 241 -5.23 -0.47 -7.84
N CYS A 242 -4.48 -0.98 -6.86
CA CYS A 242 -4.82 -2.22 -6.16
C CYS A 242 -6.09 -2.11 -5.33
N ILE A 243 -6.22 -1.07 -4.51
CA ILE A 243 -7.37 -0.90 -3.63
C ILE A 243 -8.61 -0.75 -4.49
N THR A 244 -8.62 0.14 -5.50
CA THR A 244 -9.77 0.31 -6.40
C THR A 244 -10.09 -0.97 -7.16
N TYR A 245 -9.09 -1.70 -7.67
CA TYR A 245 -9.32 -2.97 -8.36
C TYR A 245 -10.05 -3.99 -7.47
N SER A 246 -9.67 -4.02 -6.20
CA SER A 246 -10.14 -5.01 -5.26
C SER A 246 -11.47 -4.64 -4.61
N THR A 247 -11.75 -3.36 -4.37
CA THR A 247 -12.97 -2.89 -3.66
C THR A 247 -14.04 -2.35 -4.61
N ALA A 248 -13.64 -1.73 -5.72
CA ALA A 248 -14.54 -1.07 -6.66
C ALA A 248 -14.08 -1.33 -8.10
N ARG A 249 -14.02 -2.62 -8.51
CA ARG A 249 -13.49 -3.03 -9.82
C ARG A 249 -14.13 -2.27 -11.00
N TYR A 250 -15.41 -1.93 -10.91
CA TYR A 250 -16.13 -1.14 -11.93
C TYR A 250 -15.58 0.28 -12.14
N ASN A 251 -14.83 0.81 -11.18
CA ASN A 251 -14.17 2.11 -11.24
C ASN A 251 -12.66 2.01 -11.55
N HIS A 252 -12.08 0.80 -11.67
CA HIS A 252 -10.64 0.62 -11.86
C HIS A 252 -10.10 1.30 -13.13
N GLY A 253 -10.91 1.36 -14.19
CA GLY A 253 -10.57 2.07 -15.42
C GLY A 253 -10.42 3.59 -15.28
N LYS A 254 -10.77 4.18 -14.12
CA LYS A 254 -10.69 5.62 -13.84
C LYS A 254 -9.52 6.00 -12.93
N VAL A 255 -8.74 5.03 -12.44
CA VAL A 255 -7.60 5.30 -11.54
C VAL A 255 -6.51 6.15 -12.20
N PHE A 256 -6.44 6.15 -13.54
CA PHE A 256 -5.45 6.96 -14.26
C PHE A 256 -5.53 8.46 -13.94
N TYR A 257 -6.71 9.00 -13.60
CA TYR A 257 -6.85 10.40 -13.18
C TYR A 257 -6.01 10.71 -11.94
N SER A 258 -6.10 9.88 -10.90
CA SER A 258 -5.28 10.02 -9.69
C SER A 258 -3.80 9.89 -10.02
N ASN A 259 -3.42 8.90 -10.82
CA ASN A 259 -2.02 8.64 -11.20
C ASN A 259 -1.36 9.84 -11.91
N LEU A 260 -2.06 10.49 -12.84
CA LEU A 260 -1.53 11.65 -13.55
C LEU A 260 -1.28 12.84 -12.61
N LEU A 261 -2.17 13.06 -11.64
CA LEU A 261 -2.00 14.13 -10.65
C LEU A 261 -0.79 13.89 -9.73
N LEU A 262 -0.40 12.63 -9.49
CA LEU A 262 0.79 12.31 -8.69
C LEU A 262 2.10 12.73 -9.39
N ILE A 263 2.16 12.70 -10.73
CA ILE A 263 3.31 13.25 -11.47
C ILE A 263 3.42 14.75 -11.20
N LEU A 264 2.31 15.48 -11.35
CA LEU A 264 2.28 16.92 -11.11
C LEU A 264 2.65 17.25 -9.66
N ALA A 265 2.15 16.49 -8.70
CA ALA A 265 2.51 16.63 -7.30
C ALA A 265 4.04 16.50 -7.10
N TYR A 266 4.70 15.54 -7.76
CA TYR A 266 6.15 15.37 -7.63
C TYR A 266 6.95 16.44 -8.39
N VAL A 267 6.65 16.68 -9.66
CA VAL A 267 7.46 17.56 -10.52
C VAL A 267 7.33 19.03 -10.09
N LEU A 268 6.12 19.48 -9.75
CA LEU A 268 5.92 20.87 -9.34
C LEU A 268 6.55 21.20 -8.00
N ARG A 269 6.94 20.19 -7.19
CA ARG A 269 7.66 20.40 -5.94
C ARG A 269 8.95 21.19 -6.15
N PHE A 270 9.64 20.97 -7.26
CA PHE A 270 10.90 21.65 -7.60
C PHE A 270 10.70 23.07 -8.14
N VAL A 271 9.44 23.46 -8.42
CA VAL A 271 9.09 24.78 -8.94
C VAL A 271 8.37 25.61 -7.87
N ASN A 272 7.32 25.05 -7.27
CA ASN A 272 6.51 25.68 -6.25
C ASN A 272 5.86 24.62 -5.34
N LEU A 273 6.32 24.56 -4.09
CA LEU A 273 5.82 23.63 -3.08
C LEU A 273 4.33 23.81 -2.76
N GLY A 274 3.82 25.05 -2.81
CA GLY A 274 2.42 25.36 -2.58
C GLY A 274 1.50 24.82 -3.68
N LEU A 275 1.93 24.88 -4.94
CA LEU A 275 1.20 24.28 -6.05
C LEU A 275 1.28 22.75 -6.01
N SER A 276 2.48 22.20 -5.73
CA SER A 276 2.70 20.76 -5.55
C SER A 276 1.76 20.15 -4.49
N SER A 277 1.58 20.84 -3.36
CA SER A 277 0.79 20.38 -2.23
C SER A 277 -0.72 20.32 -2.50
N ILE A 278 -1.21 20.93 -3.58
CA ILE A 278 -2.63 20.85 -4.00
C ILE A 278 -2.92 19.54 -4.74
N PHE A 279 -1.98 19.05 -5.55
CA PHE A 279 -2.22 17.92 -6.45
C PHE A 279 -2.34 16.58 -5.72
N PHE A 280 -1.61 16.36 -4.63
CA PHE A 280 -1.72 15.13 -3.85
C PHE A 280 -3.09 14.97 -3.15
N PRO A 281 -3.60 15.97 -2.40
CA PRO A 281 -4.96 15.92 -1.86
C PRO A 281 -6.03 15.68 -2.91
N ILE A 282 -5.96 16.35 -4.06
CA ILE A 282 -6.94 16.14 -5.15
C ILE A 282 -6.85 14.69 -5.67
N SER A 283 -5.63 14.18 -5.89
CA SER A 283 -5.42 12.79 -6.33
C SER A 283 -6.02 11.78 -5.34
N PHE A 284 -5.81 12.02 -4.04
CA PHE A 284 -6.33 11.19 -2.97
C PHE A 284 -7.85 11.28 -2.84
N LEU A 285 -8.45 12.47 -2.98
CA LEU A 285 -9.91 12.66 -2.99
C LEU A 285 -10.57 11.93 -4.16
N ILE A 286 -9.96 11.97 -5.35
CA ILE A 286 -10.44 11.18 -6.50
C ILE A 286 -10.37 9.68 -6.16
N PHE A 287 -9.26 9.22 -5.58
CA PHE A 287 -9.14 7.83 -5.14
C PHE A 287 -10.25 7.43 -4.15
N LEU A 288 -10.49 8.24 -3.10
CA LEU A 288 -11.57 8.00 -2.14
C LEU A 288 -12.94 7.97 -2.81
N TYR A 289 -13.20 8.87 -3.76
CA TYR A 289 -14.42 8.89 -4.56
C TYR A 289 -14.61 7.59 -5.37
N LEU A 290 -13.54 7.04 -5.95
CA LEU A 290 -13.61 5.79 -6.71
C LEU A 290 -13.97 4.58 -5.84
N ILE A 291 -13.66 4.62 -4.54
CA ILE A 291 -13.96 3.53 -3.60
C ILE A 291 -15.12 3.82 -2.65
N LYS A 292 -15.83 4.95 -2.82
CA LYS A 292 -16.83 5.47 -1.88
C LYS A 292 -17.89 4.45 -1.46
N ASP A 293 -18.30 3.56 -2.37
CA ASP A 293 -19.36 2.58 -2.11
C ASP A 293 -18.92 1.47 -1.13
N ASN A 294 -17.63 1.38 -0.81
CA ASN A 294 -17.08 0.52 0.25
C ASN A 294 -16.85 1.26 1.56
N LEU A 295 -16.94 2.60 1.56
CA LEU A 295 -16.77 3.42 2.75
C LEU A 295 -18.14 3.51 3.45
N GLY A 296 -18.17 3.22 4.75
CA GLY A 296 -19.39 3.30 5.56
C GLY A 296 -19.68 2.03 6.37
N ILE A 297 -20.82 2.04 7.05
CA ILE A 297 -21.22 0.99 7.99
C ILE A 297 -21.40 -0.35 7.27
N ASP A 298 -22.01 -0.35 6.09
CA ASP A 298 -22.22 -1.58 5.31
C ASP A 298 -20.89 -2.20 4.88
N GLY A 299 -19.95 -1.36 4.44
CA GLY A 299 -18.58 -1.79 4.11
C GLY A 299 -17.90 -2.45 5.30
N ILE A 300 -18.00 -1.84 6.50
CA ILE A 300 -17.44 -2.40 7.74
C ILE A 300 -18.13 -3.71 8.12
N LYS A 301 -19.47 -3.76 8.08
CA LYS A 301 -20.26 -4.89 8.58
C LYS A 301 -20.14 -6.12 7.68
N PHE A 302 -20.16 -5.92 6.36
CA PHE A 302 -20.27 -7.01 5.40
C PHE A 302 -18.97 -7.26 4.61
N GLY A 303 -18.00 -6.35 4.67
CA GLY A 303 -16.76 -6.45 3.89
C GLY A 303 -16.96 -6.34 2.36
N MET A 304 -18.13 -5.85 1.94
CA MET A 304 -18.53 -5.72 0.54
C MET A 304 -19.06 -4.31 0.25
N SER A 305 -18.93 -3.87 -1.00
CA SER A 305 -19.49 -2.59 -1.46
C SER A 305 -21.01 -2.60 -1.39
N ARG A 306 -21.59 -1.50 -0.91
CA ARG A 306 -23.05 -1.27 -0.82
C ARG A 306 -23.75 -1.48 -2.16
N LYS A 307 -23.08 -1.17 -3.27
CA LYS A 307 -23.59 -1.39 -4.63
C LYS A 307 -23.92 -2.86 -4.96
N PHE A 308 -23.29 -3.81 -4.26
CA PHE A 308 -23.58 -5.24 -4.41
C PHE A 308 -24.61 -5.75 -3.39
N LEU A 309 -25.00 -4.94 -2.40
CA LEU A 309 -26.02 -5.26 -1.40
C LEU A 309 -27.42 -4.74 -1.81
N GLU A 310 -27.48 -3.69 -2.62
CA GLU A 310 -28.72 -3.08 -3.12
C GLU A 310 -29.27 -3.74 -4.39
N LYS A 311 -28.70 -4.88 -4.81
CA LYS A 311 -29.18 -5.69 -5.94
C LYS A 311 -29.86 -6.95 -5.43
#